data_AF-A0A9Q6WPD8-F1
#
_entry.id   AF-A0A9Q6WPD8-F1
#
_cell.length_a   1.000
_cell.length_b   1.000
_cell.length_c   1.000
_cell.angle_alpha   90.00
_cell.angle_beta   90.00
_cell.angle_gamma   90.00
#
_symmetry.space_group_name_H-M   'P 1'
#
loop_
_entity.id
_entity.type
_entity.pdbx_description
1 polymer ?
#
loop_
_entity_poly.entity_id
_entity_poly.type
_entity_poly.pdbx_seq_one_letter_code
_entity_poly.pdbx_strand_id
1 'polypeptide(L)'
;MREWNRCFTALLAAMFVAASSGMSWATEQAQQRRAGRDVRQDTRQGSRHTKQDCRAADQKSNSQCRQDKRHTKQQGRQTARDIKY
;
A
#
# COMPACT_ATOMS: atom_id res chain seq x y z
N MET A 1 5.15 47.02 23.45
CA MET A 1 6.13 45.97 23.07
C MET A 1 5.73 44.58 23.54
N ARG A 2 5.36 44.36 24.81
CA ARG A 2 5.00 43.04 25.36
C ARG A 2 3.79 42.37 24.69
N GLU A 3 2.75 43.14 24.39
CA GLU A 3 1.53 42.68 23.68
C GLU A 3 1.81 42.28 22.22
N TRP A 4 2.65 43.05 21.51
CA TRP A 4 3.08 42.72 20.14
C TRP A 4 3.87 41.41 20.11
N ASN A 5 4.78 41.21 21.07
CA ASN A 5 5.53 39.95 21.19
C ASN A 5 4.61 38.74 21.43
N ARG A 6 3.55 38.90 22.24
CA ARG A 6 2.57 37.83 22.51
C ARG A 6 1.79 37.45 21.26
N CYS A 7 1.28 38.43 20.51
CA CYS A 7 0.60 38.18 19.23
C CYS A 7 1.53 37.53 18.21
N PHE A 8 2.78 37.97 18.14
CA PHE A 8 3.78 37.40 17.23
C PHE A 8 4.11 35.94 17.58
N THR A 9 4.29 35.63 18.87
CA THR A 9 4.51 34.26 19.34
C THR A 9 3.30 33.36 19.09
N ALA A 10 2.08 33.86 19.27
CA ALA A 10 0.85 33.12 19.01
C ALA A 10 0.69 32.79 17.52
N LEU A 11 1.00 33.76 16.64
CA LEU A 11 0.97 33.55 15.19
C LEU A 11 2.01 32.52 14.71
N LEU A 12 3.23 32.57 15.25
CA LEU A 12 4.27 31.59 14.93
C LEU A 12 3.88 30.18 15.41
N ALA A 13 3.33 30.07 16.62
CA ALA A 13 2.86 28.78 17.14
C ALA A 13 1.70 28.22 16.29
N ALA A 14 0.75 29.05 15.87
CA ALA A 14 -0.36 28.65 15.01
C ALA A 14 0.12 28.17 13.64
N MET A 15 1.07 28.88 13.01
CA MET A 15 1.68 28.44 11.75
C MET A 15 2.43 27.12 11.88
N PHE A 16 3.16 26.92 12.98
CA PHE A 16 3.89 25.67 13.22
C PHE A 16 2.94 24.47 13.37
N VAL A 17 1.85 24.63 14.13
CA VAL A 17 0.83 23.59 14.29
C VAL A 17 0.15 23.29 12.95
N ALA A 18 -0.23 24.32 12.17
CA ALA A 18 -0.85 24.13 10.87
C ALA A 18 0.07 23.38 9.88
N ALA A 19 1.37 23.71 9.83
CA ALA A 19 2.34 23.06 8.95
C ALA A 19 2.61 21.59 9.33
N SER A 20 2.56 21.25 10.62
CA SER A 20 2.80 19.88 11.09
C SER A 20 1.74 18.88 10.62
N SER A 21 0.50 19.33 10.42
CA SER A 21 -0.62 18.46 10.03
C SER A 21 -0.39 17.78 8.67
N GLY A 22 0.20 18.46 7.68
CA GLY A 22 0.44 17.90 6.34
C GLY A 22 1.52 16.82 6.29
N MET A 23 2.41 16.76 7.27
CA MET A 23 3.48 15.75 7.33
C MET A 23 2.93 14.36 7.64
N SER A 24 1.90 14.25 8.50
CA SER A 24 1.29 12.98 8.87
C SER A 24 0.63 12.27 7.68
N TRP A 25 -0.14 12.99 6.86
CA TRP A 25 -0.80 12.45 5.67
C TRP A 25 0.20 11.91 4.63
N ALA A 26 1.33 12.61 4.46
CA ALA A 26 2.39 12.17 3.56
C ALA A 26 3.01 10.82 4.01
N THR A 27 3.16 10.61 5.32
CA THR A 27 3.69 9.36 5.87
C THR A 27 2.72 8.18 5.72
N GLU A 28 1.43 8.38 6.01
CA GLU A 28 0.40 7.36 5.83
C GLU A 28 0.29 6.93 4.36
N GLN A 29 0.25 7.89 3.44
CA GLN A 29 0.18 7.60 2.02
C GLN A 29 1.46 6.88 1.51
N ALA A 30 2.62 7.16 2.11
CA ALA A 30 3.85 6.43 1.79
C ALA A 30 3.80 4.98 2.30
N GLN A 31 3.24 4.75 3.49
CA GLN A 31 3.04 3.42 4.06
C GLN A 31 2.06 2.59 3.23
N GLN A 32 0.91 3.15 2.84
CA GLN A 32 -0.07 2.48 1.96
C GLN A 32 0.56 2.06 0.62
N ARG A 33 1.39 2.92 0.01
CA ARG A 33 2.13 2.57 -1.23
C ARG A 33 3.13 1.44 -1.02
N ARG A 34 3.77 1.34 0.15
CA ARG A 34 4.67 0.23 0.50
C ARG A 34 3.88 -1.07 0.64
N ALA A 35 2.84 -1.07 1.48
CA ALA A 35 1.97 -2.22 1.67
C ALA A 35 1.37 -2.74 0.35
N GLY A 36 0.90 -1.84 -0.52
CA GLY A 36 0.41 -2.23 -1.84
C GLY A 36 1.48 -2.83 -2.78
N ARG A 37 2.77 -2.47 -2.61
CA ARG A 37 3.88 -3.14 -3.31
C ARG A 37 4.16 -4.51 -2.74
N ASP A 38 4.15 -4.65 -1.41
CA ASP A 38 4.45 -5.90 -0.73
C ASP A 38 3.42 -6.97 -1.12
N VAL A 39 2.12 -6.64 -1.08
CA VAL A 39 1.04 -7.52 -1.56
C VAL A 39 1.26 -7.97 -3.01
N ARG A 40 1.72 -7.08 -3.89
CA ARG A 40 1.99 -7.44 -5.29
C ARG A 40 3.20 -8.37 -5.44
N GLN A 41 4.21 -8.24 -4.58
CA GLN A 41 5.37 -9.13 -4.60
C GLN A 41 5.01 -10.49 -4.03
N ASP A 42 4.33 -10.54 -2.90
CA ASP A 42 3.88 -11.78 -2.28
C ASP A 42 2.94 -12.55 -3.20
N THR A 43 1.96 -11.86 -3.81
CA THR A 43 1.08 -12.48 -4.81
C THR A 43 1.86 -12.98 -6.03
N ARG A 44 2.91 -12.29 -6.47
CA ARG A 44 3.74 -12.76 -7.60
C ARG A 44 4.48 -14.03 -7.23
N GLN A 45 5.02 -14.13 -6.03
CA GLN A 45 5.74 -15.31 -5.56
C GLN A 45 4.77 -16.47 -5.31
N GLY A 46 3.70 -16.23 -4.53
CA GLY A 46 2.65 -17.22 -4.25
C GLY A 46 2.02 -17.77 -5.52
N SER A 47 1.65 -16.92 -6.48
CA SER A 47 1.07 -17.39 -7.76
C SER A 47 2.04 -18.19 -8.64
N ARG A 48 3.36 -18.11 -8.42
CA ARG A 48 4.34 -19.02 -9.06
C ARG A 48 4.34 -20.37 -8.35
N HIS A 49 4.35 -20.37 -7.02
CA HIS A 49 4.30 -21.56 -6.19
C HIS A 49 3.01 -22.36 -6.44
N THR A 50 1.84 -21.73 -6.32
CA THR A 50 0.53 -22.37 -6.60
C THR A 50 0.47 -23.01 -7.99
N LYS A 51 1.12 -22.40 -9.00
CA LYS A 51 1.17 -22.99 -10.35
C LYS A 51 2.09 -24.23 -10.40
N GLN A 52 3.20 -24.21 -9.68
CA GLN A 52 4.09 -25.38 -9.58
C GLN A 52 3.37 -26.51 -8.86
N ASP A 53 2.71 -26.23 -7.74
CA ASP A 53 1.93 -27.22 -6.99
C ASP A 53 0.80 -27.81 -7.84
N CYS A 54 0.05 -26.96 -8.57
CA CYS A 54 -1.01 -27.39 -9.48
C CYS A 54 -0.52 -28.37 -10.54
N ARG A 55 0.68 -28.14 -11.08
CA ARG A 55 1.31 -29.04 -12.05
C ARG A 55 1.85 -30.31 -11.40
N ALA A 56 2.46 -30.20 -10.22
CA ALA A 56 3.09 -31.31 -9.53
C ALA A 56 2.06 -32.32 -8.99
N ALA A 57 0.91 -31.82 -8.54
CA ALA A 57 -0.19 -32.64 -8.06
C ALA A 57 -1.07 -33.23 -9.18
N ASP A 58 -0.72 -32.96 -10.45
CA ASP A 58 -1.47 -33.34 -11.67
C ASP A 58 -2.99 -33.08 -11.59
N GLN A 59 -3.38 -32.06 -10.80
CA GLN A 59 -4.79 -31.80 -10.47
C GLN A 59 -5.56 -31.25 -11.67
N LYS A 60 -4.86 -30.57 -12.60
CA LYS A 60 -5.46 -29.82 -13.71
C LYS A 60 -4.50 -29.75 -14.90
N SER A 61 -5.07 -29.48 -16.08
CA SER A 61 -4.28 -29.18 -17.27
C SER A 61 -3.41 -27.93 -17.11
N ASN A 62 -2.30 -27.85 -17.85
CA ASN A 62 -1.38 -26.70 -17.81
C ASN A 62 -2.08 -25.36 -18.13
N SER A 63 -3.09 -25.39 -19.00
CA SER A 63 -3.90 -24.21 -19.34
C SER A 63 -4.72 -23.73 -18.15
N GLN A 64 -5.36 -24.64 -17.42
CA GLN A 64 -6.09 -24.32 -16.19
C GLN A 64 -5.16 -23.79 -15.10
N CYS A 65 -4.01 -24.43 -14.83
CA CYS A 65 -3.03 -23.88 -13.87
C CYS A 65 -2.52 -22.48 -14.27
N ARG A 66 -2.46 -22.16 -15.58
CA ARG A 66 -2.15 -20.80 -16.05
C ARG A 66 -3.29 -19.82 -15.81
N GLN A 67 -4.55 -20.25 -15.92
CA GLN A 67 -5.71 -19.41 -15.61
C GLN A 67 -5.77 -19.11 -14.11
N ASP A 68 -5.62 -20.11 -13.25
CA ASP A 68 -5.62 -19.93 -11.79
C ASP A 68 -4.53 -18.96 -11.34
N LYS A 69 -3.32 -19.07 -11.93
CA LYS A 69 -2.23 -18.09 -11.71
C LYS A 69 -2.62 -16.67 -12.13
N ARG A 70 -3.33 -16.49 -13.25
CA ARG A 70 -3.81 -15.17 -13.68
C ARG A 70 -4.85 -14.64 -12.71
N HIS A 71 -5.80 -15.48 -12.29
CA HIS A 71 -6.84 -15.11 -11.33
C HIS A 71 -6.24 -14.65 -10.00
N THR A 72 -5.33 -15.43 -9.44
CA THR A 72 -4.60 -15.09 -8.21
C THR A 72 -3.89 -13.74 -8.33
N LYS A 73 -3.25 -13.48 -9.47
CA LYS A 73 -2.62 -12.17 -9.75
C LYS A 73 -3.61 -11.02 -9.85
N GLN A 74 -4.82 -11.25 -10.34
CA GLN A 74 -5.85 -10.21 -10.38
C GLN A 74 -6.38 -9.91 -8.98
N GLN A 75 -6.58 -10.94 -8.15
CA GLN A 75 -6.96 -10.76 -6.75
C GLN A 75 -5.93 -9.91 -6.00
N GLY A 76 -4.64 -10.25 -6.05
CA GLY A 76 -3.62 -9.42 -5.37
C GLY A 76 -3.47 -8.01 -5.96
N ARG A 77 -3.78 -7.79 -7.25
CA ARG A 77 -3.87 -6.44 -7.81
C ARG A 77 -5.05 -5.66 -7.25
N GLN A 78 -6.18 -6.32 -7.02
CA GLN A 78 -7.35 -5.74 -6.40
C GLN A 78 -7.06 -5.40 -4.94
N THR A 79 -6.53 -6.35 -4.15
CA THR A 79 -6.10 -6.09 -2.77
C THR A 79 -5.14 -4.91 -2.67
N ALA A 80 -4.16 -4.82 -3.57
CA ALA A 80 -3.24 -3.68 -3.59
C ALA A 80 -3.88 -2.34 -4.00
N ARG A 81 -5.05 -2.35 -4.66
CA ARG A 81 -5.86 -1.15 -4.90
C ARG A 81 -6.66 -0.80 -3.65
N ASP A 82 -7.23 -1.80 -2.99
CA ASP A 82 -8.05 -1.61 -1.78
C ASP A 82 -7.21 -1.03 -0.61
N ILE A 83 -5.90 -1.25 -0.58
CA ILE A 83 -4.98 -0.61 0.40
C ILE A 83 -4.77 0.89 0.12
N LYS A 84 -4.98 1.33 -1.13
CA LYS A 84 -4.73 2.72 -1.57
C LYS A 84 -5.96 3.63 -1.33
N TYR A 85 -7.08 3.08 -0.89
CA TYR A 85 -8.33 3.79 -0.66
C TYR A 85 -8.85 3.51 0.75
#